data_AF-A0A9D2XJ38-F1
#
_entry.id   AF-A0A9D2XJ38-F1
#
_cell.length_a   1.000
_cell.length_b   1.000
_cell.length_c   1.000
_cell.angle_alpha   90.00
_cell.angle_beta   90.00
_cell.angle_gamma   90.00
#
_symmetry.space_group_name_H-M   'P 1'
#
loop_
_entity.id
_entity.type
_entity.pdbx_description
1 polymer ?
#
loop_
_entity_poly.entity_id
_entity_poly.type
_entity_poly.pdbx_seq_one_letter_code
_entity_poly.pdbx_strand_id
1 'polypeptide(L)'
;MWLWILIGSDFISKLYGYQNGRFPEACDSMLPQHRGSGGTFFPPQTSEPPFAVSYELGQNTRDPVKVTLKSKDSRKFTGFMLQARERSLGGKGPPVGKFISLDTSNTYLLTCGGLSGSSVSQANSQPKSLFSVNWTAQGEERDIIFRATFSQSFTMFWENVGVEFLRPTSTLAPSPTEPTVASSTASSIASSTTASTASSTGGSSTASSASHLTSAVTDTTVSTTETDFQVVSISLMCLDCVLEGAKTKISLIITVSFASRSRCFPYKHIKMSVVVFCTLCVANSICSLVLLVMTTSYKVSFAALAGAVLGINLIEFVIALLPLGPSHELNEVLDLFVQVCSVLHHVCSNALIFLGVISSMDDRGEIMTTSWRLYVMAMYTGWMFLSLVWDVGLTANKGRIKQMCKKDNSQGSGPQKYKSVVQVFITGVSVMFLVGTTAFSVAVTVGLFVIQKN
;
A
#
# COMPACT_ATOMS: atom_id res chain seq x y z
N MET A 1 -13.57 -0.84 -19.89
CA MET A 1 -13.75 -0.76 -18.43
C MET A 1 -13.27 -2.02 -17.70
N TRP A 2 -13.77 -3.22 -18.03
CA TRP A 2 -13.40 -4.48 -17.35
C TRP A 2 -11.91 -4.85 -17.43
N LEU A 3 -11.27 -4.64 -18.58
CA LEU A 3 -9.83 -4.91 -18.76
C LEU A 3 -8.95 -4.08 -17.82
N TRP A 4 -9.31 -2.80 -17.59
CA TRP A 4 -8.59 -1.89 -16.70
C TRP A 4 -8.78 -2.22 -15.22
N ILE A 5 -9.95 -2.75 -14.84
CA ILE A 5 -10.21 -3.27 -13.49
C ILE A 5 -9.34 -4.50 -13.22
N LEU A 6 -9.19 -5.38 -14.21
CA LEU A 6 -8.33 -6.57 -14.12
C LEU A 6 -6.84 -6.21 -14.05
N ILE A 7 -6.39 -5.25 -14.88
CA ILE A 7 -5.01 -4.72 -14.82
C ILE A 7 -4.73 -4.05 -13.46
N GLY A 8 -5.67 -3.26 -12.94
CA GLY A 8 -5.58 -2.69 -11.60
C GLY A 8 -5.51 -3.78 -10.51
N SER A 9 -6.33 -4.84 -10.62
CA SER A 9 -6.35 -5.98 -9.69
C SER A 9 -5.05 -6.80 -9.70
N ASP A 10 -4.41 -6.96 -10.85
CA ASP A 10 -3.11 -7.65 -10.98
C ASP A 10 -1.96 -6.81 -10.41
N PHE A 11 -1.98 -5.48 -10.59
CA PHE A 11 -1.03 -4.58 -9.94
C PHE A 11 -1.20 -4.59 -8.41
N ILE A 12 -2.43 -4.56 -7.92
CA ILE A 12 -2.78 -4.66 -6.50
C ILE A 12 -2.21 -5.94 -5.86
N SER A 13 -2.21 -7.05 -6.60
CA SER A 13 -1.72 -8.36 -6.12
C SER A 13 -0.18 -8.44 -6.00
N LYS A 14 0.54 -7.50 -6.63
CA LYS A 14 2.01 -7.44 -6.66
C LYS A 14 2.63 -6.31 -5.83
N LEU A 15 1.82 -5.37 -5.32
CA LEU A 15 2.28 -4.30 -4.43
C LEU A 15 2.41 -4.77 -2.98
N TYR A 16 3.37 -5.66 -2.72
CA TYR A 16 3.85 -5.93 -1.37
C TYR A 16 4.75 -4.78 -0.91
N GLY A 17 4.14 -3.65 -0.55
CA GLY A 17 4.83 -2.70 0.32
C GLY A 17 4.99 -3.37 1.68
N TYR A 18 6.21 -3.79 2.03
CA TYR A 18 6.54 -4.53 3.25
C TYR A 18 6.34 -3.68 4.51
N GLN A 19 5.07 -3.47 4.84
CA GLN A 19 4.64 -2.94 6.12
C GLN A 19 4.11 -4.06 7.03
N ASN A 20 3.96 -5.26 6.47
CA ASN A 20 3.77 -6.50 7.20
C ASN A 20 5.16 -7.10 7.49
N GLY A 21 5.36 -7.70 8.65
CA GLY A 21 6.65 -8.28 9.04
C GLY A 21 7.01 -9.56 8.29
N ARG A 22 6.53 -9.74 7.06
CA ARG A 22 6.76 -10.94 6.27
C ARG A 22 8.00 -10.74 5.37
N PHE A 23 9.17 -11.05 5.91
CA PHE A 23 10.46 -10.89 5.22
C PHE A 23 11.33 -12.15 5.37
N PRO A 24 10.98 -13.28 4.73
CA PRO A 24 11.76 -14.52 4.85
C PRO A 24 13.21 -14.36 4.37
N GLU A 25 13.49 -13.37 3.51
CA GLU A 25 14.83 -13.07 2.99
C GLU A 25 15.78 -12.54 4.07
N ALA A 26 15.24 -12.03 5.19
CA ALA A 26 16.02 -11.56 6.34
C ALA A 26 16.22 -12.65 7.40
N CYS A 27 15.76 -13.88 7.20
CA CYS A 27 15.86 -14.97 8.19
C CYS A 27 17.29 -15.23 8.68
N ASP A 28 18.26 -15.24 7.77
CA ASP A 28 19.63 -15.62 8.08
C ASP A 28 20.41 -14.46 8.69
N SER A 29 20.33 -13.28 8.08
CA SER A 29 21.04 -12.07 8.53
C SER A 29 20.39 -11.41 9.75
N MET A 30 19.06 -11.51 9.86
CA MET A 30 18.21 -10.68 10.73
C MET A 30 18.37 -9.18 10.46
N LEU A 31 18.84 -8.80 9.27
CA LEU A 31 19.06 -7.42 8.87
C LEU A 31 17.90 -6.91 8.00
N PRO A 32 17.36 -5.72 8.27
CA PRO A 32 16.45 -5.05 7.36
C PRO A 32 17.15 -4.77 6.03
N GLN A 33 16.54 -5.18 4.92
CA GLN A 33 17.07 -4.92 3.57
C GLN A 33 16.62 -3.54 3.06
N HIS A 34 16.97 -2.49 3.82
CA HIS A 34 16.59 -1.12 3.48
C HIS A 34 17.63 -0.50 2.54
N ARG A 35 17.24 -0.18 1.30
CA ARG A 35 18.10 0.46 0.29
C ARG A 35 17.88 1.96 0.23
N GLY A 36 18.97 2.73 0.13
CA GLY A 36 18.95 4.16 -0.15
C GLY A 36 18.82 4.48 -1.63
N SER A 37 18.71 5.77 -1.96
CA SER A 37 18.55 6.26 -3.35
C SER A 37 19.70 5.86 -4.29
N GLY A 38 20.88 5.53 -3.75
CA GLY A 38 22.04 5.04 -4.50
C GLY A 38 22.14 3.52 -4.59
N GLY A 39 21.11 2.77 -4.18
CA GLY A 39 21.10 1.30 -4.20
C GLY A 39 21.90 0.63 -3.08
N THR A 40 22.57 1.38 -2.23
CA THR A 40 23.32 0.89 -1.06
C THR A 40 22.41 0.59 0.12
N PHE A 41 22.74 -0.43 0.92
CA PHE A 41 22.01 -0.76 2.13
C PHE A 41 22.38 0.17 3.29
N PHE A 42 21.41 0.57 4.10
CA PHE A 42 21.69 1.28 5.35
C PHE A 42 22.38 0.35 6.36
N PRO A 43 23.48 0.77 7.01
CA PRO A 43 24.12 -0.03 8.05
C PRO A 43 23.35 0.07 9.38
N PRO A 44 23.49 -0.94 10.26
CA PRO A 44 22.97 -0.85 11.62
C PRO A 44 23.64 0.28 12.39
N GLN A 45 22.93 0.81 13.39
CA GLN A 45 23.45 1.82 14.31
C GLN A 45 24.51 1.21 15.23
N THR A 46 25.61 1.93 15.43
CA THR A 46 26.73 1.53 16.30
C THR A 46 26.58 2.02 17.75
N SER A 47 25.61 2.89 18.01
CA SER A 47 25.29 3.39 19.34
C SER A 47 24.64 2.33 20.22
N GLU A 48 24.64 2.54 21.55
CA GLU A 48 23.93 1.64 22.45
C GLU A 48 22.44 1.55 22.07
N PRO A 49 21.87 0.34 21.92
CA PRO A 49 20.47 0.18 21.56
C PRO A 49 19.56 0.71 22.67
N PRO A 50 18.57 1.55 22.34
CA PRO A 50 17.57 2.03 23.31
C PRO A 50 16.48 1.00 23.62
N PHE A 51 16.67 -0.23 23.18
CA PHE A 51 15.74 -1.34 23.32
C PHE A 51 16.44 -2.51 23.99
N ALA A 52 15.67 -3.39 24.62
CA ALA A 52 16.18 -4.56 25.31
C ALA A 52 15.28 -5.78 25.09
N VAL A 53 15.89 -6.96 25.15
CA VAL A 53 15.21 -8.24 25.22
C VAL A 53 15.29 -8.74 26.66
N SER A 54 14.18 -9.27 27.17
CA SER A 54 14.09 -9.90 28.49
C SER A 54 13.20 -11.13 28.41
N TYR A 55 13.32 -12.03 29.36
CA TYR A 55 12.47 -13.21 29.43
C TYR A 55 12.02 -13.51 30.85
N GLU A 56 10.89 -14.18 30.96
CA GLU A 56 10.30 -14.70 32.20
C GLU A 56 10.09 -16.20 32.01
N LEU A 57 10.65 -17.00 32.92
CA LEU A 57 10.41 -18.45 32.94
C LEU A 57 8.97 -18.73 33.39
N GLY A 58 8.36 -19.77 32.85
CA GLY A 58 7.09 -20.28 33.36
C GLY A 58 7.26 -20.96 34.72
N GLN A 59 6.14 -21.32 35.36
CA GLN A 59 6.16 -21.92 36.71
C GLN A 59 6.80 -23.31 36.70
N ASN A 60 6.60 -24.07 35.62
CA ASN A 60 7.15 -25.39 35.42
C ASN A 60 8.20 -25.38 34.29
N THR A 61 9.09 -26.36 34.30
CA THR A 61 10.13 -26.54 33.26
C THR A 61 9.57 -26.75 31.85
N ARG A 62 8.31 -27.17 31.73
CA ARG A 62 7.60 -27.35 30.45
C ARG A 62 6.76 -26.15 30.03
N ASP A 63 6.59 -25.17 30.91
CA ASP A 63 5.77 -23.99 30.59
C ASP A 63 6.49 -23.11 29.55
N PRO A 64 5.75 -22.48 28.63
CA PRO A 64 6.34 -21.58 27.66
C PRO A 64 7.07 -20.41 28.34
N VAL A 65 8.26 -20.08 27.81
CA VAL A 65 9.04 -18.91 28.25
C VAL A 65 8.43 -17.67 27.61
N LYS A 66 8.10 -16.66 28.43
CA LYS A 66 7.60 -15.39 27.90
C LYS A 66 8.79 -14.49 27.58
N VAL A 67 8.93 -14.12 26.32
CA VAL A 67 9.98 -13.22 25.82
C VAL A 67 9.38 -11.85 25.58
N THR A 68 10.03 -10.82 26.11
CA THR A 68 9.57 -9.43 26.08
C THR A 68 10.62 -8.51 25.47
N LEU A 69 10.21 -7.78 24.43
CA LEU A 69 10.94 -6.69 23.82
C LEU A 69 10.46 -5.36 24.42
N LYS A 70 11.37 -4.53 24.92
CA LYS A 70 11.01 -3.28 25.62
C LYS A 70 11.91 -2.11 25.25
N SER A 71 11.36 -0.90 25.29
CA SER A 71 12.14 0.34 25.30
C SER A 71 12.80 0.59 26.66
N LYS A 72 14.05 1.05 26.65
CA LYS A 72 14.77 1.52 27.85
C LYS A 72 14.43 2.96 28.21
N ASP A 73 14.00 3.76 27.24
CA ASP A 73 13.66 5.18 27.38
C ASP A 73 12.34 5.53 26.65
N SER A 74 12.14 6.81 26.32
CA SER A 74 10.95 7.31 25.62
C SER A 74 10.87 6.93 24.14
N ARG A 75 11.94 6.37 23.55
CA ARG A 75 11.97 5.95 22.13
C ARG A 75 11.09 4.72 21.92
N LYS A 76 10.52 4.62 20.73
CA LYS A 76 9.64 3.52 20.32
C LYS A 76 10.21 2.81 19.10
N PHE A 77 10.10 1.49 19.06
CA PHE A 77 10.42 0.70 17.88
C PHE A 77 9.17 0.53 17.02
N THR A 78 9.34 0.53 15.70
CA THR A 78 8.26 0.35 14.72
C THR A 78 8.29 -1.02 14.07
N GLY A 79 9.45 -1.67 14.04
CA GLY A 79 9.62 -3.05 13.57
C GLY A 79 10.61 -3.83 14.42
N PHE A 80 10.52 -5.16 14.34
CA PHE A 80 11.47 -6.05 14.98
C PHE A 80 11.52 -7.41 14.28
N MET A 81 12.64 -8.10 14.48
CA MET A 81 12.74 -9.53 14.18
C MET A 81 13.37 -10.21 15.40
N LEU A 82 12.72 -11.25 15.93
CA LEU A 82 13.17 -12.01 17.09
C LEU A 82 13.38 -13.47 16.71
N GLN A 83 14.52 -14.02 17.13
CA GLN A 83 14.87 -15.43 17.01
C GLN A 83 15.46 -15.95 18.32
N ALA A 84 15.31 -17.25 18.55
CA ALA A 84 16.15 -18.00 19.47
C ALA A 84 17.23 -18.70 18.65
N ARG A 85 18.50 -18.56 19.03
CA ARG A 85 19.63 -19.17 18.33
C ARG A 85 20.57 -19.85 19.31
N GLU A 86 21.30 -20.86 18.84
CA GLU A 86 22.24 -21.61 19.67
C GLU A 86 23.43 -20.72 20.10
N ARG A 87 23.77 -20.78 21.39
CA ARG A 87 24.86 -20.00 21.99
C ARG A 87 26.23 -20.49 21.53
N SER A 88 26.41 -21.80 21.40
CA SER A 88 27.66 -22.45 20.95
C SER A 88 28.17 -21.90 19.61
N LEU A 89 27.24 -21.46 18.75
CA LEU A 89 27.52 -20.88 17.43
C LEU A 89 27.57 -19.35 17.44
N GLY A 90 27.70 -18.73 18.61
CA GLY A 90 27.73 -17.27 18.78
C GLY A 90 26.46 -16.57 18.27
N GLY A 91 25.31 -17.24 18.27
CA GLY A 91 24.07 -16.70 17.69
C GLY A 91 24.09 -16.56 16.17
N LYS A 92 25.03 -17.21 15.46
CA LYS A 92 25.09 -17.23 13.99
C LYS A 92 24.43 -18.45 13.36
N GLY A 93 24.12 -19.48 14.15
CA GLY A 93 23.41 -20.67 13.69
C GLY A 93 21.93 -20.43 13.31
N PRO A 94 21.26 -21.46 12.76
CA PRO A 94 19.84 -21.40 12.43
C PRO A 94 18.97 -21.17 13.68
N PRO A 95 17.73 -20.66 13.51
CA PRO A 95 16.83 -20.47 14.63
C PRO A 95 16.36 -21.81 15.21
N VAL A 96 16.11 -21.82 16.52
CA VAL A 96 15.71 -23.02 17.28
C VAL A 96 14.43 -22.78 18.08
N GLY A 97 13.69 -23.86 18.33
CA GLY A 97 12.42 -23.81 19.05
C GLY A 97 11.28 -23.19 18.23
N LYS A 98 10.18 -22.88 18.92
CA LYS A 98 8.95 -22.37 18.31
C LYS A 98 8.32 -21.29 19.16
N PHE A 99 7.99 -20.18 18.52
CA PHE A 99 7.24 -19.08 19.12
C PHE A 99 5.73 -19.28 18.99
N ILE A 100 5.02 -18.79 20.00
CA ILE A 100 3.57 -18.83 20.15
C ILE A 100 3.09 -17.39 20.34
N SER A 101 2.28 -16.91 19.39
CA SER A 101 1.73 -15.56 19.43
C SER A 101 0.78 -15.38 20.61
N LEU A 102 0.92 -14.26 21.33
CA LEU A 102 -0.04 -13.82 22.35
C LEU A 102 -1.12 -12.90 21.77
N ASP A 103 -0.79 -12.19 20.70
CA ASP A 103 -1.68 -11.24 20.01
C ASP A 103 -1.47 -11.34 18.49
N THR A 104 -2.36 -12.05 17.82
CA THR A 104 -2.31 -12.27 16.37
C THR A 104 -2.50 -11.00 15.55
N SER A 105 -2.99 -9.90 16.14
CA SER A 105 -3.15 -8.62 15.45
C SER A 105 -1.84 -7.83 15.32
N ASN A 106 -0.86 -8.11 16.19
CA ASN A 106 0.42 -7.42 16.25
C ASN A 106 1.62 -8.33 15.97
N THR A 107 1.43 -9.64 15.91
CA THR A 107 2.49 -10.62 15.69
C THR A 107 2.37 -11.30 14.33
N TYR A 108 3.50 -11.48 13.66
CA TYR A 108 3.63 -12.37 12.52
C TYR A 108 4.67 -13.46 12.83
N LEU A 109 4.30 -14.72 12.64
CA LEU A 109 5.21 -15.87 12.81
C LEU A 109 5.82 -16.24 11.47
N LEU A 110 7.15 -16.20 11.41
CA LEU A 110 7.93 -16.49 10.22
C LEU A 110 8.41 -17.94 10.23
N THR A 111 8.60 -18.50 9.04
CA THR A 111 9.27 -19.79 8.84
C THR A 111 10.69 -19.51 8.39
N CYS A 112 11.66 -19.69 9.29
CA CYS A 112 13.08 -19.50 8.99
C CYS A 112 13.82 -20.82 9.23
N GLY A 113 14.84 -21.13 8.42
CA GLY A 113 15.58 -22.39 8.53
C GLY A 113 14.68 -23.63 8.36
N GLY A 114 13.57 -23.53 7.62
CA GLY A 114 12.60 -24.62 7.42
C GLY A 114 11.67 -24.90 8.61
N LEU A 115 11.79 -24.15 9.71
CA LEU A 115 11.01 -24.37 10.93
C LEU A 115 9.88 -23.36 11.06
N SER A 116 8.63 -23.84 11.11
CA SER A 116 7.45 -22.97 11.22
C SER A 116 7.36 -22.30 12.59
N GLY A 117 7.26 -20.97 12.60
CA GLY A 117 7.20 -20.19 13.84
C GLY A 117 8.54 -20.11 14.57
N SER A 118 9.65 -20.34 13.89
CA SER A 118 11.00 -20.23 14.46
C SER A 118 11.45 -18.78 14.70
N SER A 119 10.76 -17.82 14.09
CA SER A 119 11.06 -16.40 14.18
C SER A 119 9.78 -15.57 14.29
N VAL A 120 9.89 -14.39 14.90
CA VAL A 120 8.76 -13.49 15.14
C VAL A 120 9.06 -12.10 14.58
N SER A 121 8.06 -11.48 13.99
CA SER A 121 8.12 -10.10 13.54
C SER A 121 6.81 -9.36 13.81
N GLN A 122 6.80 -8.06 13.52
CA GLN A 122 5.61 -7.22 13.67
C GLN A 122 4.56 -7.50 12.57
N ALA A 123 3.28 -7.53 12.91
CA ALA A 123 2.21 -7.53 11.91
C ALA A 123 1.98 -6.13 11.29
N ASN A 124 2.38 -5.07 11.99
CA ASN A 124 2.22 -3.68 11.57
C ASN A 124 3.37 -2.79 12.09
N SER A 125 3.54 -1.62 11.47
CA SER A 125 4.59 -0.66 11.82
C SER A 125 4.20 0.35 12.91
N GLN A 126 3.14 0.10 13.70
CA GLN A 126 2.74 1.02 14.77
C GLN A 126 3.86 1.16 15.80
N PRO A 127 4.14 2.37 16.33
CA PRO A 127 5.17 2.57 17.35
C PRO A 127 4.84 1.79 18.64
N LYS A 128 5.80 0.98 19.10
CA LYS A 128 5.70 0.11 20.26
C LYS A 128 6.77 0.47 21.29
N SER A 129 6.41 0.40 22.56
CA SER A 129 7.34 0.45 23.69
C SER A 129 7.52 -0.92 24.36
N LEU A 130 6.59 -1.83 24.10
CA LEU A 130 6.55 -3.17 24.68
C LEU A 130 5.94 -4.14 23.67
N PHE A 131 6.50 -5.34 23.57
CA PHE A 131 5.95 -6.47 22.82
C PHE A 131 6.31 -7.77 23.54
N SER A 132 5.38 -8.71 23.64
CA SER A 132 5.62 -10.01 24.29
C SER A 132 5.14 -11.16 23.41
N VAL A 133 5.85 -12.28 23.48
CA VAL A 133 5.54 -13.53 22.79
C VAL A 133 5.96 -14.71 23.66
N ASN A 134 5.31 -15.85 23.52
CA ASN A 134 5.74 -17.08 24.20
C ASN A 134 6.68 -17.89 23.31
N TRP A 135 7.60 -18.63 23.93
CA TRP A 135 8.55 -19.49 23.24
C TRP A 135 8.62 -20.87 23.90
N THR A 136 8.78 -21.90 23.08
CA THR A 136 8.92 -23.29 23.51
C THR A 136 10.13 -23.92 22.83
N ALA A 137 10.90 -24.70 23.60
CA ALA A 137 11.98 -25.50 23.03
C ALA A 137 11.41 -26.63 22.16
N GLN A 138 12.14 -27.00 21.12
CA GLN A 138 11.81 -28.12 20.23
C GLN A 138 13.06 -28.99 20.10
N GLY A 139 12.93 -30.30 20.29
CA GLY A 139 14.05 -31.23 20.23
C GLY A 139 14.95 -31.19 21.48
N GLU A 140 16.25 -31.38 21.27
CA GLU A 140 17.25 -31.50 22.33
C GLU A 140 17.45 -30.21 23.13
N GLU A 141 17.90 -30.37 24.37
CA GLU A 141 18.25 -29.27 25.23
C GLU A 141 19.50 -28.55 24.71
N ARG A 142 19.35 -27.26 24.41
CA ARG A 142 20.44 -26.42 23.89
C ARG A 142 20.50 -25.13 24.68
N ASP A 143 21.72 -24.64 24.87
CA ASP A 143 21.95 -23.29 25.33
C ASP A 143 21.64 -22.31 24.20
N ILE A 144 20.74 -21.37 24.48
CA ILE A 144 20.27 -20.42 23.47
C ILE A 144 20.48 -18.96 23.90
N ILE A 145 20.39 -18.09 22.90
CA ILE A 145 20.30 -16.65 23.04
C ILE A 145 19.01 -16.21 22.34
N PHE A 146 18.20 -15.41 23.03
CA PHE A 146 17.15 -14.66 22.36
C PHE A 146 17.79 -13.43 21.73
N ARG A 147 17.80 -13.36 20.40
CA ARG A 147 18.41 -12.29 19.62
C ARG A 147 17.33 -11.53 18.86
N ALA A 148 17.35 -10.21 18.95
CA ALA A 148 16.45 -9.33 18.24
C ALA A 148 17.19 -8.28 17.42
N THR A 149 16.56 -7.91 16.31
CA THR A 149 16.86 -6.69 15.56
C THR A 149 15.70 -5.73 15.74
N PHE A 150 15.97 -4.50 16.14
CA PHE A 150 14.98 -3.45 16.36
C PHE A 150 15.09 -2.40 15.27
N SER A 151 13.98 -2.07 14.60
CA SER A 151 13.88 -0.94 13.68
C SER A 151 13.09 0.18 14.35
N GLN A 152 13.69 1.37 14.42
CA GLN A 152 13.02 2.59 14.86
C GLN A 152 12.42 3.32 13.65
N SER A 153 13.20 3.45 12.57
CA SER A 153 12.78 4.03 11.29
C SER A 153 13.36 3.22 10.12
N PHE A 154 13.06 3.64 8.89
CA PHE A 154 13.61 3.03 7.68
C PHE A 154 15.14 3.08 7.63
N THR A 155 15.78 4.09 8.23
CA THR A 155 17.23 4.23 8.18
C THR A 155 17.91 3.93 9.52
N MET A 156 17.14 3.85 10.61
CA MET A 156 17.68 3.63 11.97
C MET A 156 17.21 2.31 12.57
N PHE A 157 18.15 1.39 12.75
CA PHE A 157 17.92 0.09 13.34
C PHE A 157 19.16 -0.43 14.08
N TRP A 158 18.95 -1.28 15.09
CA TRP A 158 19.99 -1.93 15.88
C TRP A 158 19.84 -3.44 15.73
N GLU A 159 20.94 -4.12 15.43
CA GLU A 159 20.98 -5.58 15.37
C GLU A 159 21.64 -6.17 16.63
N ASN A 160 21.63 -7.50 16.74
CA ASN A 160 22.36 -8.23 17.78
C ASN A 160 21.95 -7.87 19.22
N VAL A 161 20.75 -7.33 19.42
CA VAL A 161 20.25 -7.01 20.76
C VAL A 161 19.67 -8.29 21.35
N GLY A 162 20.35 -8.88 22.32
CA GLY A 162 19.93 -10.17 22.84
C GLY A 162 20.20 -10.39 24.31
N VAL A 163 19.64 -11.49 24.82
CA VAL A 163 19.81 -11.96 26.18
C VAL A 163 20.06 -13.46 26.18
N GLU A 164 21.02 -13.89 26.99
CA GLU A 164 21.33 -15.29 27.22
C GLU A 164 20.22 -15.96 28.02
N PHE A 165 19.70 -17.08 27.50
CA PHE A 165 18.74 -17.89 28.21
C PHE A 165 19.47 -18.84 29.16
N LEU A 166 19.24 -18.68 30.45
CA LEU A 166 19.79 -19.53 31.49
C LEU A 166 18.64 -20.37 32.05
N ARG A 167 18.66 -21.68 31.79
CA ARG A 167 17.68 -22.59 32.41
C ARG A 167 18.04 -22.81 33.88
N PRO A 168 17.05 -22.99 34.77
CA PRO A 168 17.30 -23.52 36.11
C PRO A 168 17.83 -24.95 35.98
N THR A 169 19.09 -25.18 36.37
CA THR A 169 19.64 -26.53 36.47
C THR A 169 18.90 -27.27 37.58
N SER A 170 18.20 -28.37 37.25
CA SER A 170 17.76 -29.32 38.26
C SER A 170 18.99 -30.07 38.76
N THR A 171 19.62 -29.58 39.83
CA THR A 171 20.69 -30.28 40.54
C THR A 171 20.12 -31.57 41.13
N LEU A 172 20.22 -32.67 40.40
CA LEU A 172 20.13 -34.01 40.97
C LEU A 172 21.49 -34.35 41.58
N ALA A 173 21.47 -34.67 42.87
CA ALA A 173 22.62 -35.07 43.66
C ALA A 173 23.42 -36.23 43.02
N PRO A 174 24.74 -36.33 43.26
CA PRO A 174 25.57 -37.37 42.68
C PRO A 174 25.26 -38.72 43.33
N SER A 175 25.10 -39.75 42.51
CA SER A 175 25.07 -41.15 42.95
C SER A 175 26.24 -41.91 42.29
N PRO A 176 26.83 -42.90 42.98
CA PRO A 176 28.27 -43.19 42.90
C PRO A 176 28.70 -44.01 41.68
N THR A 177 29.97 -43.78 41.34
CA THR A 177 30.88 -44.62 40.56
C THR A 177 30.81 -46.11 40.93
N GLU A 178 30.69 -46.99 39.93
CA GLU A 178 31.60 -48.14 39.78
C GLU A 178 31.55 -48.71 38.34
N PRO A 179 32.63 -49.37 37.90
CA PRO A 179 33.01 -49.52 36.50
C PRO A 179 32.49 -50.84 35.93
N THR A 180 32.65 -51.06 34.62
CA THR A 180 33.08 -52.36 34.04
C THR A 180 33.02 -52.35 32.50
N VAL A 181 34.23 -52.42 31.92
CA VAL A 181 34.65 -53.20 30.75
C VAL A 181 34.40 -52.66 29.33
N ALA A 182 35.54 -52.39 28.69
CA ALA A 182 35.74 -52.26 27.26
C ALA A 182 35.38 -53.55 26.51
N SER A 183 34.76 -53.40 25.34
CA SER A 183 34.94 -54.37 24.27
C SER A 183 34.91 -53.67 22.91
N SER A 184 36.08 -53.68 22.30
CA SER A 184 36.35 -53.40 20.89
C SER A 184 35.67 -54.43 19.99
N THR A 185 35.11 -54.02 18.85
CA THR A 185 35.23 -54.79 17.59
C THR A 185 35.07 -53.83 16.41
N ALA A 186 36.05 -53.91 15.51
CA ALA A 186 36.18 -53.18 14.27
C ALA A 186 35.44 -53.87 13.10
N SER A 187 35.57 -53.24 11.92
CA SER A 187 35.27 -53.74 10.57
C SER A 187 33.84 -53.61 10.08
N SER A 188 33.57 -53.27 8.81
CA SER A 188 34.38 -52.83 7.67
C SER A 188 33.44 -52.71 6.44
N ILE A 189 33.83 -51.88 5.45
CA ILE A 189 33.64 -52.08 3.99
C ILE A 189 32.18 -52.07 3.45
N ALA A 190 31.83 -51.59 2.26
CA ALA A 190 32.31 -50.65 1.25
C ALA A 190 31.28 -50.74 0.08
N SER A 191 31.22 -49.70 -0.75
CA SER A 191 30.87 -49.80 -2.21
C SER A 191 29.41 -50.14 -2.54
N SER A 192 28.77 -49.73 -3.65
CA SER A 192 29.17 -49.03 -4.88
C SER A 192 27.89 -48.80 -5.71
N THR A 193 27.82 -47.65 -6.40
CA THR A 193 27.47 -47.45 -7.83
C THR A 193 26.21 -48.13 -8.41
N THR A 194 25.34 -47.39 -9.12
CA THR A 194 25.42 -47.14 -10.58
C THR A 194 24.16 -46.42 -11.10
N ALA A 195 24.40 -45.56 -12.09
CA ALA A 195 23.47 -44.75 -12.86
C ALA A 195 22.52 -45.56 -13.79
N SER A 196 21.55 -44.87 -14.41
CA SER A 196 21.54 -44.52 -15.86
C SER A 196 20.13 -44.43 -16.49
N THR A 197 20.01 -43.49 -17.44
CA THR A 197 19.20 -43.56 -18.69
C THR A 197 17.69 -43.25 -18.58
N ALA A 198 17.07 -42.22 -19.19
CA ALA A 198 17.14 -41.53 -20.51
C ALA A 198 16.47 -42.28 -21.69
N SER A 199 15.39 -41.70 -22.25
CA SER A 199 14.94 -41.77 -23.68
C SER A 199 13.52 -41.18 -23.76
N SER A 200 13.29 -40.04 -24.42
CA SER A 200 12.96 -39.87 -25.86
C SER A 200 11.58 -40.47 -26.23
N THR A 201 10.73 -39.93 -27.12
CA THR A 201 10.98 -39.30 -28.43
C THR A 201 9.66 -38.71 -28.97
N GLY A 202 9.75 -37.63 -29.78
CA GLY A 202 8.98 -37.37 -31.03
C GLY A 202 7.47 -37.08 -30.92
N GLY A 203 6.85 -36.20 -31.69
CA GLY A 203 7.26 -35.48 -32.90
C GLY A 203 6.05 -35.28 -33.84
N SER A 204 6.11 -34.20 -34.61
CA SER A 204 5.40 -33.93 -35.87
C SER A 204 4.26 -32.90 -35.89
N SER A 205 4.53 -31.94 -36.77
CA SER A 205 3.79 -30.88 -37.43
C SER A 205 2.56 -31.32 -38.25
N THR A 206 1.64 -30.37 -38.48
CA THR A 206 1.08 -30.12 -39.82
C THR A 206 0.54 -28.70 -39.93
N ALA A 207 0.92 -28.02 -41.02
CA ALA A 207 0.36 -26.77 -41.52
C ALA A 207 -0.31 -27.07 -42.88
N SER A 208 -1.38 -26.32 -43.21
CA SER A 208 -2.05 -26.09 -44.52
C SER A 208 -3.51 -25.75 -44.24
N SER A 209 -4.30 -24.95 -44.96
CA SER A 209 -4.14 -24.02 -46.07
C SER A 209 -5.50 -23.31 -46.22
N ALA A 210 -5.50 -22.15 -46.87
CA ALA A 210 -6.64 -21.26 -47.08
C ALA A 210 -7.81 -21.86 -47.90
N SER A 211 -9.02 -21.31 -47.71
CA SER A 211 -9.95 -21.06 -48.82
C SER A 211 -10.89 -19.89 -48.53
N HIS A 212 -11.06 -19.08 -49.56
CA HIS A 212 -11.96 -17.94 -49.73
C HIS A 212 -13.44 -18.36 -49.65
N LEU A 213 -14.28 -17.50 -49.07
CA LEU A 213 -15.63 -17.26 -49.60
C LEU A 213 -16.11 -15.87 -49.20
N THR A 214 -16.26 -15.06 -50.23
CA THR A 214 -16.87 -13.74 -50.25
C THR A 214 -18.35 -13.85 -49.90
N SER A 215 -18.83 -13.05 -48.96
CA SER A 215 -20.22 -12.60 -48.93
C SER A 215 -20.24 -11.21 -48.35
N ALA A 216 -20.41 -10.25 -49.25
CA ALA A 216 -20.90 -8.92 -48.95
C ALA A 216 -22.26 -9.04 -48.24
N VAL A 217 -22.54 -8.11 -47.31
CA VAL A 217 -23.85 -7.46 -47.10
C VAL A 217 -23.74 -6.57 -45.86
N THR A 218 -23.72 -5.26 -46.16
CA THR A 218 -24.15 -4.11 -45.33
C THR A 218 -23.33 -3.76 -44.09
N ASP A 219 -22.23 -3.04 -44.33
CA ASP A 219 -21.77 -2.05 -43.36
C ASP A 219 -22.89 -1.03 -43.14
N THR A 220 -23.52 -1.09 -41.96
CA THR A 220 -24.21 0.08 -41.42
C THR A 220 -23.13 1.00 -40.88
N THR A 221 -22.54 1.80 -41.77
CA THR A 221 -21.75 2.97 -41.38
C THR A 221 -22.67 3.93 -40.65
N VAL A 222 -22.68 3.84 -39.31
CA VAL A 222 -23.14 4.93 -38.47
C VAL A 222 -22.15 6.06 -38.68
N SER A 223 -22.50 6.98 -39.58
CA SER A 223 -21.90 8.29 -39.74
C SER A 223 -21.99 9.03 -38.41
N THR A 224 -21.01 8.78 -37.53
CA THR A 224 -20.82 9.52 -36.28
C THR A 224 -20.04 10.77 -36.67
N THR A 225 -20.68 11.92 -36.56
CA THR A 225 -20.16 13.20 -37.05
C THR A 225 -18.89 13.60 -36.30
N GLU A 226 -17.94 14.24 -36.98
CA GLU A 226 -16.59 14.55 -36.47
C GLU A 226 -16.57 15.45 -35.21
N THR A 227 -17.64 16.23 -35.00
CA THR A 227 -17.90 17.04 -33.81
C THR A 227 -18.17 16.18 -32.55
N ASP A 228 -18.52 14.91 -32.74
CA ASP A 228 -18.91 13.99 -31.66
C ASP A 228 -17.69 13.58 -30.83
N PHE A 229 -16.53 13.35 -31.44
CA PHE A 229 -15.32 12.92 -30.72
C PHE A 229 -14.79 13.98 -29.75
N GLN A 230 -14.83 15.27 -30.14
CA GLN A 230 -14.43 16.37 -29.27
C GLN A 230 -15.38 16.49 -28.07
N VAL A 231 -16.70 16.41 -28.30
CA VAL A 231 -17.72 16.47 -27.24
C VAL A 231 -17.58 15.28 -26.28
N VAL A 232 -17.36 14.07 -26.80
CA VAL A 232 -17.12 12.88 -25.96
C VAL A 232 -15.83 13.05 -25.15
N SER A 233 -14.77 13.61 -25.74
CA SER A 233 -13.52 13.87 -25.03
C SER A 233 -13.69 14.89 -23.89
N ILE A 234 -14.40 15.99 -24.12
CA ILE A 234 -14.71 16.98 -23.08
C ILE A 234 -15.54 16.35 -21.95
N SER A 235 -16.45 15.44 -22.30
CA SER A 235 -17.28 14.71 -21.34
C SER A 235 -16.43 13.75 -20.48
N LEU A 236 -15.44 13.07 -21.07
CA LEU A 236 -14.45 12.28 -20.33
C LEU A 236 -13.64 13.17 -19.38
N MET A 237 -13.26 14.39 -19.78
CA MET A 237 -12.56 15.32 -18.90
C MET A 237 -13.43 15.79 -17.72
N CYS A 238 -14.74 15.95 -17.92
CA CYS A 238 -15.68 16.19 -16.83
C CYS A 238 -15.72 15.00 -15.85
N LEU A 239 -15.69 13.77 -16.36
CA LEU A 239 -15.59 12.56 -15.53
C LEU A 239 -14.26 12.49 -14.79
N ASP A 240 -13.16 12.94 -15.39
CA ASP A 240 -11.84 12.97 -14.75
C ASP A 240 -11.84 13.87 -13.51
N CYS A 241 -12.43 15.07 -13.62
CA CYS A 241 -12.61 15.98 -12.47
C CYS A 241 -13.42 15.32 -11.35
N VAL A 242 -14.46 14.56 -11.68
CA VAL A 242 -15.28 13.83 -10.70
C VAL A 242 -14.46 12.74 -10.02
N LEU A 243 -13.71 11.94 -10.77
CA LEU A 243 -12.88 10.86 -10.23
C LEU A 243 -11.79 11.40 -9.30
N GLU A 244 -11.15 12.51 -9.70
CA GLU A 244 -10.12 13.17 -8.92
C GLU A 244 -10.69 13.76 -7.62
N GLY A 245 -11.84 14.44 -7.69
CA GLY A 245 -12.55 14.91 -6.51
C GLY A 245 -13.06 13.77 -5.61
N ALA A 246 -13.46 12.64 -6.18
CA ALA A 246 -13.87 11.45 -5.44
C ALA A 246 -12.68 10.81 -4.70
N LYS A 247 -11.51 10.75 -5.33
CA LYS A 247 -10.27 10.19 -4.75
C LYS A 247 -9.94 10.84 -3.39
N THR A 248 -9.90 12.16 -3.34
CA THR A 248 -9.55 12.93 -2.13
C THR A 248 -10.63 12.81 -1.06
N LYS A 249 -11.91 13.00 -1.44
CA LYS A 249 -13.05 13.01 -0.51
C LYS A 249 -13.35 11.63 0.07
N ILE A 250 -13.29 10.57 -0.74
CA ILE A 250 -13.52 9.19 -0.26
C ILE A 250 -12.39 8.74 0.66
N SER A 251 -11.13 9.08 0.33
CA SER A 251 -9.98 8.83 1.22
C SER A 251 -10.17 9.46 2.61
N LEU A 252 -10.67 10.70 2.65
CA LEU A 252 -11.00 11.39 3.88
C LEU A 252 -12.16 10.73 4.63
N ILE A 253 -13.26 10.42 3.95
CA ILE A 253 -14.44 9.78 4.55
C ILE A 253 -14.07 8.44 5.18
N ILE A 254 -13.26 7.62 4.49
CA ILE A 254 -12.75 6.35 5.04
C ILE A 254 -11.90 6.63 6.29
N THR A 255 -11.01 7.62 6.24
CA THR A 255 -10.14 7.99 7.37
C THR A 255 -10.97 8.34 8.62
N VAL A 256 -11.97 9.19 8.47
CA VAL A 256 -12.79 9.68 9.59
C VAL A 256 -13.76 8.59 10.08
N SER A 257 -14.38 7.84 9.16
CA SER A 257 -15.35 6.79 9.50
C SER A 257 -14.75 5.70 10.37
N PHE A 258 -13.53 5.23 10.05
CA PHE A 258 -12.87 4.16 10.79
C PHE A 258 -12.18 4.63 12.07
N ALA A 259 -11.84 5.91 12.19
CA ALA A 259 -11.32 6.49 13.44
C ALA A 259 -12.31 6.33 14.61
N SER A 260 -13.62 6.35 14.32
CA SER A 260 -14.68 6.20 15.33
C SER A 260 -14.82 4.79 15.91
N ARG A 261 -14.25 3.76 15.26
CA ARG A 261 -14.59 2.35 15.52
C ARG A 261 -13.49 1.54 16.20
N SER A 262 -12.46 2.20 16.74
CA SER A 262 -11.35 1.60 17.51
C SER A 262 -10.58 0.47 16.79
N ARG A 263 -10.69 0.36 15.47
CA ARG A 263 -9.99 -0.67 14.67
C ARG A 263 -8.76 -0.08 14.00
N CYS A 264 -7.74 -0.91 13.82
CA CYS A 264 -6.45 -0.60 13.18
C CYS A 264 -6.61 0.39 12.03
N PHE A 265 -5.71 1.38 12.00
CA PHE A 265 -5.59 2.41 10.98
C PHE A 265 -5.90 1.85 9.57
N PRO A 266 -6.94 2.32 8.86
CA PRO A 266 -7.46 1.72 7.62
C PRO A 266 -6.56 2.01 6.40
N TYR A 267 -5.26 2.09 6.60
CA TYR A 267 -4.26 2.43 5.58
C TYR A 267 -4.39 1.55 4.35
N LYS A 268 -4.61 0.25 4.53
CA LYS A 268 -4.84 -0.69 3.43
C LYS A 268 -6.05 -0.27 2.59
N HIS A 269 -7.20 -0.01 3.20
CA HIS A 269 -8.41 0.37 2.45
C HIS A 269 -8.29 1.73 1.77
N ILE A 270 -7.65 2.71 2.43
CA ILE A 270 -7.37 4.03 1.86
C ILE A 270 -6.45 3.87 0.64
N LYS A 271 -5.33 3.17 0.79
CA LYS A 271 -4.36 2.95 -0.30
C LYS A 271 -5.00 2.25 -1.49
N MET A 272 -5.79 1.21 -1.23
CA MET A 272 -6.53 0.49 -2.26
C MET A 272 -7.50 1.40 -3.00
N SER A 273 -8.27 2.23 -2.28
CA SER A 273 -9.18 3.20 -2.90
C SER A 273 -8.43 4.20 -3.79
N VAL A 274 -7.31 4.75 -3.31
CA VAL A 274 -6.49 5.71 -4.07
C VAL A 274 -5.95 5.09 -5.37
N VAL A 275 -5.41 3.87 -5.31
CA VAL A 275 -4.89 3.17 -6.49
C VAL A 275 -5.98 2.93 -7.53
N VAL A 276 -7.18 2.53 -7.10
CA VAL A 276 -8.33 2.34 -8.00
C VAL A 276 -8.70 3.65 -8.70
N PHE A 277 -8.84 4.76 -7.96
CA PHE A 277 -9.16 6.05 -8.58
C PHE A 277 -8.06 6.55 -9.52
N CYS A 278 -6.78 6.48 -9.14
CA CYS A 278 -5.68 6.87 -10.03
C CYS A 278 -5.68 6.05 -11.33
N THR A 279 -5.98 4.75 -11.25
CA THR A 279 -6.07 3.89 -12.45
C THR A 279 -7.21 4.33 -13.37
N LEU A 280 -8.37 4.67 -12.79
CA LEU A 280 -9.51 5.17 -13.56
C LEU A 280 -9.20 6.52 -14.21
N CYS A 281 -8.55 7.46 -13.50
CA CYS A 281 -8.15 8.76 -14.05
C CYS A 281 -7.16 8.60 -15.21
N VAL A 282 -6.13 7.74 -15.07
CA VAL A 282 -5.18 7.46 -16.15
C VAL A 282 -5.89 6.88 -17.38
N ALA A 283 -6.74 5.86 -17.19
CA ALA A 283 -7.46 5.25 -18.30
C ALA A 283 -8.37 6.25 -19.02
N ASN A 284 -9.09 7.08 -18.26
CA ASN A 284 -9.98 8.10 -18.78
C ASN A 284 -9.24 9.21 -19.53
N SER A 285 -8.12 9.67 -18.98
CA SER A 285 -7.25 10.67 -19.61
C SER A 285 -6.59 10.15 -20.90
N ILE A 286 -6.16 8.89 -20.95
CA ILE A 286 -5.69 8.25 -22.19
C ILE A 286 -6.82 8.23 -23.24
N CYS A 287 -8.03 7.81 -22.86
CA CYS A 287 -9.16 7.77 -23.79
C CYS A 287 -9.47 9.17 -24.35
N SER A 288 -9.52 10.19 -23.50
CA SER A 288 -9.76 11.57 -23.91
C SER A 288 -8.67 12.12 -24.84
N LEU A 289 -7.40 11.85 -24.56
CA LEU A 289 -6.28 12.26 -25.42
C LEU A 289 -6.35 11.57 -26.78
N VAL A 290 -6.62 10.26 -26.82
CA VAL A 290 -6.79 9.52 -28.07
C VAL A 290 -7.95 10.11 -28.88
N LEU A 291 -9.10 10.36 -28.26
CA LEU A 291 -10.23 10.97 -28.96
C LEU A 291 -9.91 12.35 -29.52
N LEU A 292 -9.15 13.18 -28.81
CA LEU A 292 -8.70 14.49 -29.30
C LEU A 292 -7.75 14.37 -30.49
N VAL A 293 -6.83 13.41 -30.48
CA VAL A 293 -5.92 13.17 -31.61
C VAL A 293 -6.67 12.67 -32.85
N MET A 294 -7.75 11.92 -32.65
CA MET A 294 -8.60 11.44 -33.75
C MET A 294 -9.54 12.50 -34.32
N THR A 295 -9.62 13.70 -33.73
CA THR A 295 -10.39 14.81 -34.31
C THR A 295 -9.68 15.37 -35.55
N THR A 296 -10.44 15.62 -36.62
CA THR A 296 -9.93 16.20 -37.89
C THR A 296 -9.41 17.63 -37.71
N SER A 297 -9.95 18.36 -36.73
CA SER A 297 -9.51 19.71 -36.33
C SER A 297 -8.62 19.68 -35.09
N TYR A 298 -7.44 19.09 -35.22
CA TYR A 298 -6.45 19.02 -34.13
C TYR A 298 -6.05 20.44 -33.66
N LYS A 299 -6.61 20.90 -32.54
CA LYS A 299 -6.15 22.11 -31.87
C LYS A 299 -5.09 21.74 -30.84
N VAL A 300 -3.86 22.19 -31.07
CA VAL A 300 -2.69 21.94 -30.21
C VAL A 300 -2.98 22.24 -28.74
N SER A 301 -3.76 23.29 -28.45
CA SER A 301 -4.14 23.68 -27.10
C SER A 301 -4.91 22.59 -26.35
N PHE A 302 -5.83 21.86 -27.00
CA PHE A 302 -6.58 20.77 -26.36
C PHE A 302 -5.68 19.58 -26.07
N ALA A 303 -4.85 19.18 -27.04
CA ALA A 303 -3.91 18.08 -26.87
C ALA A 303 -2.85 18.38 -25.79
N ALA A 304 -2.37 19.62 -25.72
CA ALA A 304 -1.43 20.05 -24.68
C ALA A 304 -2.05 19.97 -23.28
N LEU A 305 -3.28 20.46 -23.11
CA LEU A 305 -3.99 20.38 -21.83
C LEU A 305 -4.31 18.94 -21.44
N ALA A 306 -4.81 18.13 -22.37
CA ALA A 306 -5.10 16.71 -22.12
C ALA A 306 -3.82 15.92 -21.79
N GLY A 307 -2.72 16.21 -22.48
CA GLY A 307 -1.40 15.64 -22.19
C GLY A 307 -0.87 16.06 -20.82
N ALA A 308 -1.07 17.32 -20.42
CA ALA A 308 -0.71 17.78 -19.07
C ALA A 308 -1.51 17.04 -17.98
N VAL A 309 -2.83 16.89 -18.18
CA VAL A 309 -3.69 16.10 -17.29
C VAL A 309 -3.23 14.65 -17.21
N LEU A 310 -2.89 14.02 -18.35
CA LEU A 310 -2.35 12.65 -18.38
C LEU A 310 -1.04 12.54 -17.62
N GLY A 311 -0.11 13.48 -17.82
CA GLY A 311 1.16 13.52 -17.10
C GLY A 311 0.98 13.60 -15.59
N ILE A 312 0.05 14.45 -15.13
CA ILE A 312 -0.28 14.58 -13.70
C ILE A 312 -0.90 13.27 -13.17
N ASN A 313 -1.86 12.69 -13.88
CA ASN A 313 -2.50 11.43 -13.50
C ASN A 313 -1.47 10.27 -13.41
N LEU A 314 -0.49 10.23 -14.32
CA LEU A 314 0.60 9.26 -14.29
C LEU A 314 1.52 9.45 -13.07
N ILE A 315 1.87 10.70 -12.76
CA ILE A 315 2.68 11.03 -11.58
C ILE A 315 1.96 10.59 -10.30
N GLU A 316 0.68 10.92 -10.15
CA GLU A 316 -0.13 10.52 -9.00
C GLU A 316 -0.32 9.00 -8.91
N PHE A 317 -0.48 8.32 -10.05
CA PHE A 317 -0.54 6.87 -10.12
C PHE A 317 0.78 6.25 -9.64
N VAL A 318 1.92 6.73 -10.12
CA VAL A 318 3.24 6.26 -9.66
C VAL A 318 3.40 6.43 -8.15
N ILE A 319 3.01 7.59 -7.61
CA ILE A 319 3.06 7.85 -6.16
C ILE A 319 2.14 6.89 -5.40
N ALA A 320 0.93 6.63 -5.88
CA ALA A 320 0.00 5.69 -5.27
C ALA A 320 0.56 4.25 -5.22
N LEU A 321 1.39 3.86 -6.21
CA LEU A 321 2.05 2.56 -6.26
C LEU A 321 3.26 2.46 -5.31
N LEU A 322 3.81 3.57 -4.81
CA LEU A 322 4.99 3.51 -3.95
C LEU A 322 4.69 2.71 -2.66
N PRO A 323 5.58 1.78 -2.24
CA PRO A 323 5.41 0.94 -1.07
C PRO A 323 5.66 1.69 0.26
N LEU A 324 5.20 2.92 0.37
CA LEU A 324 5.39 3.74 1.57
C LEU A 324 4.46 3.26 2.68
N GLY A 325 4.96 3.26 3.93
CA GLY A 325 4.14 3.00 5.11
C GLY A 325 3.60 4.31 5.71
N PRO A 326 2.58 4.29 6.57
CA PRO A 326 1.87 5.44 7.13
C PRO A 326 2.74 6.34 8.03
N SER A 327 3.87 5.83 8.51
CA SER A 327 4.83 6.53 9.37
C SER A 327 6.13 6.90 8.64
N HIS A 328 6.14 6.84 7.32
CA HIS A 328 7.32 7.19 6.54
C HIS A 328 7.44 8.72 6.45
N GLU A 329 8.61 9.27 6.78
CA GLU A 329 8.89 10.72 6.79
C GLU A 329 8.59 11.38 5.42
N LEU A 330 8.79 10.64 4.32
CA LEU A 330 8.48 11.12 2.96
C LEU A 330 6.98 11.34 2.70
N ASN A 331 6.09 10.77 3.51
CA ASN A 331 4.64 10.95 3.30
C ASN A 331 4.19 12.40 3.47
N GLU A 332 4.88 13.19 4.30
CA GLU A 332 4.53 14.61 4.46
C GLU A 332 4.83 15.39 3.18
N VAL A 333 6.00 15.14 2.60
CA VAL A 333 6.41 15.75 1.32
C VAL A 333 5.54 15.25 0.17
N LEU A 334 5.23 13.95 0.13
CA LEU A 334 4.39 13.37 -0.93
C LEU A 334 2.92 13.77 -0.80
N ASP A 335 2.37 13.89 0.40
CA ASP A 335 1.02 14.41 0.61
C ASP A 335 0.91 15.84 0.06
N LEU A 336 1.91 16.69 0.34
CA LEU A 336 1.97 18.05 -0.21
C LEU A 336 2.08 18.05 -1.73
N PHE A 337 2.95 17.19 -2.28
CA PHE A 337 3.15 17.10 -3.72
C PHE A 337 1.88 16.59 -4.44
N VAL A 338 1.21 15.56 -3.93
CA VAL A 338 -0.07 15.06 -4.45
C VAL A 338 -1.15 16.15 -4.37
N GLN A 339 -1.16 16.95 -3.32
CA GLN A 339 -2.09 18.08 -3.22
C GLN A 339 -1.83 19.12 -4.32
N VAL A 340 -0.57 19.46 -4.60
CA VAL A 340 -0.21 20.38 -5.71
C VAL A 340 -0.60 19.77 -7.06
N CYS A 341 -0.34 18.48 -7.29
CA CYS A 341 -0.77 17.76 -8.48
C CYS A 341 -2.29 17.82 -8.68
N SER A 342 -3.07 17.54 -7.63
CA SER A 342 -4.54 17.57 -7.68
C SER A 342 -5.09 18.97 -8.00
N VAL A 343 -4.49 20.03 -7.44
CA VAL A 343 -4.85 21.42 -7.79
C VAL A 343 -4.54 21.70 -9.26
N LEU A 344 -3.34 21.34 -9.72
CA LEU A 344 -2.94 21.56 -11.11
C LEU A 344 -3.81 20.77 -12.09
N HIS A 345 -4.17 19.53 -11.74
CA HIS A 345 -5.11 18.70 -12.48
C HIS A 345 -6.45 19.39 -12.67
N HIS A 346 -7.05 19.90 -11.59
CA HIS A 346 -8.34 20.58 -11.65
C HIS A 346 -8.27 21.86 -12.49
N VAL A 347 -7.17 22.62 -12.40
CA VAL A 347 -6.97 23.83 -13.20
C VAL A 347 -6.87 23.49 -14.70
N CYS A 348 -6.01 22.52 -15.07
CA CYS A 348 -5.85 22.10 -16.46
C CYS A 348 -7.14 21.50 -17.04
N SER A 349 -7.82 20.64 -16.27
CA SER A 349 -9.07 20.02 -16.69
C SER A 349 -10.19 21.05 -16.85
N ASN A 350 -10.33 22.01 -15.93
CA ASN A 350 -11.33 23.07 -16.05
C ASN A 350 -11.04 24.00 -17.24
N ALA A 351 -9.77 24.32 -17.49
CA ALA A 351 -9.38 25.10 -18.68
C ALA A 351 -9.73 24.36 -19.97
N LEU A 352 -9.48 23.05 -20.04
CA LEU A 352 -9.85 22.22 -21.18
C LEU A 352 -11.37 22.20 -21.40
N ILE A 353 -12.14 21.95 -20.34
CA ILE A 353 -13.62 21.94 -20.42
C ILE A 353 -14.14 23.31 -20.86
N PHE A 354 -13.60 24.40 -20.31
CA PHE A 354 -13.99 25.77 -20.67
C PHE A 354 -13.71 26.09 -22.14
N LEU A 355 -12.49 25.82 -22.62
CA LEU A 355 -12.15 25.96 -24.03
C LEU A 355 -13.01 25.05 -24.91
N GLY A 356 -13.34 23.85 -24.44
CA GLY A 356 -14.19 22.90 -25.12
C GLY A 356 -15.61 23.44 -25.32
N VAL A 357 -16.19 24.00 -24.26
CA VAL A 357 -17.51 24.64 -24.31
C VAL A 357 -17.50 25.85 -25.24
N ILE A 358 -16.51 26.74 -25.13
CA ILE A 358 -16.40 27.92 -26.02
C ILE A 358 -16.22 27.50 -27.48
N SER A 359 -15.31 26.58 -27.77
CA SER A 359 -15.12 26.06 -29.14
C SER A 359 -16.43 25.50 -29.68
N SER A 360 -17.16 24.74 -28.87
CA SER A 360 -18.43 24.17 -29.29
C SER A 360 -19.52 25.23 -29.53
N MET A 361 -19.46 26.37 -28.84
CA MET A 361 -20.38 27.49 -29.07
C MET A 361 -20.03 28.26 -30.33
N ASP A 362 -18.74 28.48 -30.60
CA ASP A 362 -18.22 29.13 -31.80
C ASP A 362 -18.58 28.33 -33.05
N ASP A 363 -18.37 27.01 -33.03
CA ASP A 363 -18.76 26.09 -34.10
C ASP A 363 -20.28 26.13 -34.38
N ARG A 364 -21.10 26.55 -33.41
CA ARG A 364 -22.56 26.66 -33.51
C ARG A 364 -23.07 28.09 -33.74
N GLY A 365 -22.18 29.09 -33.84
CA GLY A 365 -22.56 30.49 -34.03
C GLY A 365 -23.41 31.09 -32.90
N GLU A 366 -23.34 30.54 -31.69
CA GLU A 366 -24.12 30.99 -30.54
C GLU A 366 -23.58 32.32 -29.96
N ILE A 367 -24.47 33.25 -29.64
CA ILE A 367 -24.09 34.53 -29.02
C ILE A 367 -23.67 34.28 -27.56
N MET A 368 -22.46 34.74 -27.23
CA MET A 368 -21.81 34.49 -25.94
C MET A 368 -22.59 35.03 -24.72
N THR A 369 -23.39 36.10 -24.88
CA THR A 369 -24.07 36.78 -23.78
C THR A 369 -25.42 36.16 -23.39
N THR A 370 -26.00 35.29 -24.20
CA THR A 370 -27.34 34.70 -23.98
C THR A 370 -27.30 33.20 -23.70
N SER A 371 -26.11 32.60 -23.73
CA SER A 371 -25.95 31.15 -23.69
C SER A 371 -25.89 30.63 -22.26
N TRP A 372 -26.91 29.85 -21.87
CA TRP A 372 -27.00 29.20 -20.54
C TRP A 372 -25.78 28.33 -20.20
N ARG A 373 -25.07 27.81 -21.21
CA ARG A 373 -23.83 27.01 -21.07
C ARG A 373 -22.72 27.77 -20.33
N LEU A 374 -22.54 29.06 -20.64
CA LEU A 374 -21.52 29.88 -19.98
C LEU A 374 -21.86 30.17 -18.52
N TYR A 375 -23.15 30.37 -18.21
CA TYR A 375 -23.60 30.49 -16.83
C TYR A 375 -23.32 29.20 -16.04
N VAL A 376 -23.63 28.03 -16.61
CA VAL A 376 -23.32 26.74 -15.99
C VAL A 376 -21.81 26.56 -15.79
N MET A 377 -20.99 26.95 -16.77
CA MET A 377 -19.53 26.88 -16.65
C MET A 377 -18.96 27.83 -15.60
N ALA A 378 -19.51 29.05 -15.47
CA ALA A 378 -19.11 29.99 -14.43
C ALA A 378 -19.45 29.46 -13.04
N MET A 379 -20.67 28.93 -12.87
CA MET A 379 -21.13 28.31 -11.62
C MET A 379 -20.30 27.07 -11.28
N TYR A 380 -19.97 26.24 -12.27
CA TYR A 380 -19.13 25.06 -12.10
C TYR A 380 -17.70 25.45 -11.67
N THR A 381 -17.11 26.46 -12.30
CA THR A 381 -15.77 26.96 -11.93
C THR A 381 -15.76 27.49 -10.51
N GLY A 382 -16.78 28.26 -10.12
CA GLY A 382 -16.94 28.73 -8.73
C GLY A 382 -17.10 27.58 -7.74
N TRP A 383 -17.88 26.55 -8.09
CA TRP A 383 -18.05 25.35 -7.27
C TRP A 383 -16.74 24.58 -7.07
N MET A 384 -15.98 24.38 -8.15
CA MET A 384 -14.67 23.72 -8.09
C MET A 384 -13.69 24.50 -7.22
N PHE A 385 -13.69 25.83 -7.31
CA PHE A 385 -12.88 26.67 -6.43
C PHE A 385 -13.24 26.49 -4.95
N LEU A 386 -14.54 26.49 -4.61
CA LEU A 386 -14.99 26.25 -3.23
C LEU A 386 -14.60 24.85 -2.73
N SER A 387 -14.71 23.82 -3.58
CA SER A 387 -14.27 22.46 -3.26
C SER A 387 -12.76 22.41 -3.01
N LEU A 388 -11.96 23.08 -3.84
CA LEU A 388 -10.50 23.13 -3.67
C LEU A 388 -10.11 23.81 -2.35
N VAL A 389 -10.75 24.94 -2.01
CA VAL A 389 -10.52 25.64 -0.74
C VAL A 389 -10.85 24.73 0.44
N TRP A 390 -11.96 23.98 0.36
CA TRP A 390 -12.33 23.00 1.38
C TRP A 390 -11.29 21.90 1.54
N ASP A 391 -10.85 21.30 0.44
CA ASP A 391 -9.87 20.19 0.44
C ASP A 391 -8.48 20.65 0.94
N VAL A 392 -8.05 21.86 0.56
CA VAL A 392 -6.82 22.50 1.09
C VAL A 392 -6.94 22.75 2.59
N GLY A 393 -8.06 23.30 3.04
CA GLY A 393 -8.31 23.57 4.46
C GLY A 393 -8.30 22.31 5.32
N LEU A 394 -8.84 21.20 4.81
CA LEU A 394 -8.78 19.91 5.49
C LEU A 394 -7.38 19.31 5.52
N THR A 395 -6.62 19.46 4.43
CA THR A 395 -5.24 18.96 4.35
C THR A 395 -4.31 19.70 5.29
N ALA A 396 -4.42 21.04 5.35
CA ALA A 396 -3.68 21.87 6.31
C ALA A 396 -4.01 21.49 7.78
N ASN A 397 -5.24 21.06 8.04
CA ASN A 397 -5.68 20.65 9.37
C ASN A 397 -5.55 19.13 9.64
N LYS A 398 -5.04 18.34 8.68
CA LYS A 398 -4.92 16.87 8.76
C LYS A 398 -4.12 16.41 9.97
N GLY A 399 -3.07 17.16 10.34
CA GLY A 399 -2.27 16.90 11.55
C GLY A 399 -3.09 17.02 12.84
N ARG A 400 -3.94 18.04 12.94
CA ARG A 400 -4.84 18.25 14.09
C ARG A 400 -5.92 17.17 14.16
N ILE A 401 -6.50 16.80 13.01
CA ILE A 401 -7.50 15.72 12.90
C ILE A 401 -6.90 14.37 13.33
N LYS A 402 -5.66 14.06 12.92
CA LYS A 402 -4.94 12.85 13.36
C LYS A 402 -4.63 12.86 14.86
N GLN A 403 -4.27 14.00 15.44
CA GLN A 403 -4.02 14.13 16.89
C GLN A 403 -5.28 13.93 17.73
N MET A 404 -6.44 14.43 17.27
CA MET A 404 -7.74 14.20 17.90
C MET A 404 -8.09 12.71 18.00
N CYS A 405 -7.59 11.88 17.06
CA CYS A 405 -7.78 10.43 17.06
C CYS A 405 -6.73 9.69 17.94
N LYS A 406 -5.54 10.25 18.14
CA LYS A 406 -4.42 9.61 18.86
C LYS A 406 -4.47 9.79 20.38
N LYS A 407 -5.03 10.91 20.86
CA LYS A 407 -5.08 11.26 22.30
C LYS A 407 -6.02 10.34 23.12
N ASP A 408 -6.90 9.59 22.46
CA ASP A 408 -7.87 8.67 23.08
C ASP A 408 -7.29 7.30 23.50
N ASN A 409 -6.09 6.90 23.03
CA ASN A 409 -5.48 5.65 23.50
C ASN A 409 -4.81 5.79 24.88
N SER A 410 -4.77 6.99 25.46
CA SER A 410 -4.03 7.27 26.69
C SER A 410 -4.79 8.03 27.77
N GLN A 411 -5.99 8.57 27.52
CA GLN A 411 -6.74 9.27 28.57
C GLN A 411 -8.24 9.28 28.30
N GLY A 412 -9.00 8.70 29.23
CA GLY A 412 -10.45 8.78 29.25
C GLY A 412 -10.97 10.21 29.48
N SER A 413 -12.26 10.37 29.18
CA SER A 413 -13.16 11.50 29.49
C SER A 413 -12.98 12.82 28.73
N GLY A 414 -13.35 12.83 27.45
CA GLY A 414 -13.88 14.03 26.77
C GLY A 414 -15.28 13.75 26.19
N PRO A 415 -16.15 14.75 25.96
CA PRO A 415 -17.53 14.51 25.55
C PRO A 415 -17.59 13.93 24.12
N GLN A 416 -17.78 12.61 24.04
CA GLN A 416 -17.88 11.81 22.81
C GLN A 416 -18.91 12.36 21.80
N LYS A 417 -19.91 13.11 22.28
CA LYS A 417 -20.93 13.79 21.45
C LYS A 417 -20.36 14.89 20.54
N TYR A 418 -19.42 15.72 21.00
CA TYR A 418 -18.84 16.81 20.19
C TYR A 418 -18.01 16.28 19.01
N LYS A 419 -17.29 15.17 19.22
CA LYS A 419 -16.48 14.49 18.18
C LYS A 419 -17.35 13.91 17.06
N SER A 420 -18.49 13.31 17.42
CA SER A 420 -19.44 12.77 16.44
C SER A 420 -20.01 13.88 15.53
N VAL A 421 -20.27 15.07 16.07
CA VAL A 421 -20.78 16.21 15.29
C VAL A 421 -19.76 16.70 14.26
N VAL A 422 -18.49 16.88 14.66
CA VAL A 422 -17.43 17.33 13.73
C VAL A 422 -17.21 16.31 12.60
N GLN A 423 -17.21 15.02 12.91
CA GLN A 423 -17.10 13.95 11.92
C GLN A 423 -18.27 13.95 10.93
N VAL A 424 -19.51 14.06 11.42
CA VAL A 424 -20.71 14.12 10.58
C VAL A 424 -20.68 15.36 9.70
N PHE A 425 -20.24 16.50 10.24
CA PHE A 425 -20.09 17.73 9.47
C PHE A 425 -19.07 17.60 8.34
N ILE A 426 -17.84 17.13 8.63
CA ILE A 426 -16.80 16.93 7.60
C ILE A 426 -17.29 15.97 6.52
N THR A 427 -17.91 14.85 6.92
CA THR A 427 -18.44 13.85 5.99
C THR A 427 -19.55 14.45 5.13
N GLY A 428 -20.51 15.15 5.74
CA GLY A 428 -21.64 15.76 5.04
C GLY A 428 -21.22 16.81 4.02
N VAL A 429 -20.29 17.69 4.40
CA VAL A 429 -19.77 18.73 3.49
C VAL A 429 -18.95 18.11 2.35
N SER A 430 -18.11 17.10 2.62
CA SER A 430 -17.39 16.38 1.56
C SER A 430 -18.33 15.67 0.59
N VAL A 431 -19.41 15.04 1.08
CA VAL A 431 -20.43 14.43 0.22
C VAL A 431 -21.16 15.50 -0.61
N MET A 432 -21.52 16.64 -0.01
CA MET A 432 -22.14 17.76 -0.72
C MET A 432 -21.28 18.24 -1.88
N PHE A 433 -19.98 18.48 -1.64
CA PHE A 433 -19.06 18.88 -2.70
C PHE A 433 -18.94 17.83 -3.80
N LEU A 434 -18.90 16.55 -3.46
CA LEU A 434 -18.85 15.46 -4.44
C LEU A 434 -20.10 15.43 -5.31
N VAL A 435 -21.28 15.47 -4.70
CA VAL A 435 -22.57 15.48 -5.40
C VAL A 435 -22.70 16.71 -6.29
N GLY A 436 -22.32 17.90 -5.80
CA GLY A 436 -22.34 19.11 -6.60
C GLY A 436 -21.40 19.04 -7.80
N THR A 437 -20.17 18.54 -7.64
CA THR A 437 -19.24 18.35 -8.77
C THR A 437 -19.87 17.42 -9.80
N THR A 438 -20.43 16.28 -9.38
CA THR A 438 -21.11 15.35 -10.32
C THR A 438 -22.29 16.01 -11.05
N ALA A 439 -23.12 16.78 -10.35
CA ALA A 439 -24.29 17.42 -10.94
C ALA A 439 -23.91 18.47 -11.99
N PHE A 440 -22.92 19.32 -11.68
CA PHE A 440 -22.41 20.29 -12.64
C PHE A 440 -21.71 19.62 -13.84
N SER A 441 -20.90 18.58 -13.62
CA SER A 441 -20.28 17.81 -14.71
C SER A 441 -21.34 17.20 -15.65
N VAL A 442 -22.44 16.68 -15.10
CA VAL A 442 -23.58 16.19 -15.89
C VAL A 442 -24.25 17.35 -16.64
N ALA A 443 -24.50 18.49 -16.00
CA ALA A 443 -25.11 19.65 -16.64
C ALA A 443 -24.28 20.17 -17.83
N VAL A 444 -22.94 20.24 -17.68
CA VAL A 444 -22.01 20.62 -18.76
C VAL A 444 -22.08 19.60 -19.89
N THR A 445 -21.99 18.31 -19.56
CA THR A 445 -22.06 17.20 -20.54
C THR A 445 -23.36 17.23 -21.33
N VAL A 446 -24.50 17.33 -20.64
CA VAL A 446 -25.83 17.46 -21.26
C VAL A 446 -25.89 18.70 -22.15
N GLY A 447 -25.35 19.83 -21.68
CA GLY A 447 -25.26 21.06 -22.47
C GLY A 447 -24.48 20.89 -23.77
N LEU A 448 -23.47 20.03 -23.81
CA LEU A 448 -22.71 19.72 -25.03
C LEU A 448 -23.49 18.81 -26.00
N PHE A 449 -24.27 17.85 -25.50
CA PHE A 449 -24.98 16.85 -26.34
C PHE A 449 -26.40 17.27 -26.79
N VAL A 450 -27.15 18.05 -26.01
CA VAL A 450 -28.59 18.28 -26.22
C VAL A 450 -28.95 19.02 -27.53
N ILE A 451 -27.98 19.61 -28.24
CA ILE A 451 -28.23 20.36 -29.48
C ILE A 451 -27.49 19.74 -30.68
N GLN A 452 -27.28 18.42 -30.69
CA GLN A 452 -26.97 17.70 -31.93
C GLN A 452 -28.22 17.11 -32.61
N LYS A 453 -29.41 17.32 -32.03
CA LYS A 453 -30.66 16.65 -32.42
C LYS A 453 -31.74 17.56 -33.03
N ASN A 454 -31.46 18.84 -33.20
CA ASN A 454 -32.27 19.78 -34.00
C ASN A 454 -31.45 20.23 -35.19
#